data_AF-A0A182T9A6-F1
#
_entry.id   AF-A0A182T9A6-F1
#
_cell.length_a   1.000
_cell.length_b   1.000
_cell.length_c   1.000
_cell.angle_alpha   90.00
_cell.angle_beta   90.00
_cell.angle_gamma   90.00
#
_symmetry.space_group_name_H-M   'P 1'
#
loop_
_entity.id
_entity.type
_entity.pdbx_description
1 polymer ?
#
loop_
_entity_poly.entity_id
_entity_poly.type
_entity_poly.pdbx_seq_one_letter_code
_entity_poly.pdbx_strand_id
1 'polypeptide(L)'
;MDTSEMKNDLKRSPLGGEDKYNCYCGKERNLNIVELLCATCSRWFHESCIGFQLGRLVPFMMNYVFVCKNCSMTGLESFRKVQASIPQMCITALANLQQTASKEGKARLMFSKDKDIIPYMDHYWEAMTTMARRSTQSWYATVQRSLIKDINTLFSYEESNEQGQMYGLANTDLTQIKPTYDEATTLGK
;
A
#
# COMPACT_ATOMS: atom_id res chain seq x y z
N MET A 1 -61.15 -17.65 11.80
CA MET A 1 -61.00 -17.54 10.34
C MET A 1 -60.78 -16.05 10.08
N ASP A 2 -59.65 -15.46 10.46
CA ASP A 2 -58.26 -15.70 10.02
C ASP A 2 -58.11 -15.73 8.49
N THR A 3 -57.62 -14.61 7.96
CA THR A 3 -56.57 -14.56 6.92
C THR A 3 -55.94 -13.16 6.89
N SER A 4 -54.84 -13.04 7.65
CA SER A 4 -53.55 -12.45 7.26
C SER A 4 -53.52 -11.15 6.43
N GLU A 5 -53.10 -10.08 7.11
CA GLU A 5 -52.47 -8.89 6.53
C GLU A 5 -51.19 -9.26 5.75
N MET A 6 -51.17 -8.98 4.46
CA MET A 6 -49.95 -9.10 3.65
C MET A 6 -49.24 -7.75 3.64
N LYS A 7 -48.28 -7.58 4.57
CA LYS A 7 -47.31 -6.49 4.55
C LYS A 7 -46.48 -6.59 3.27
N ASN A 8 -46.74 -5.70 2.34
CA ASN A 8 -45.89 -5.49 1.17
C ASN A 8 -44.64 -4.71 1.63
N ASP A 9 -43.64 -5.43 2.14
CA ASP A 9 -42.28 -4.92 2.29
C ASP A 9 -41.67 -4.79 0.90
N LEU A 10 -42.09 -3.76 0.16
CA LEU A 10 -41.33 -3.18 -0.93
C LEU A 10 -40.05 -2.65 -0.30
N LYS A 11 -39.04 -3.53 -0.27
CA LYS A 11 -37.65 -3.21 -0.01
C LYS A 11 -37.25 -2.20 -1.09
N ARG A 12 -37.48 -0.93 -0.78
CA ARG A 12 -37.00 0.22 -1.53
C ARG A 12 -35.50 0.13 -1.44
N SER A 13 -34.88 -0.54 -2.41
CA SER A 13 -33.45 -0.44 -2.65
C SER A 13 -33.15 1.05 -2.74
N PRO A 14 -32.24 1.60 -1.92
CA PRO A 14 -31.79 2.96 -2.13
C PRO A 14 -31.02 2.96 -3.45
N LEU A 15 -31.68 3.38 -4.53
CA LEU A 15 -31.01 3.95 -5.67
C LEU A 15 -30.45 5.29 -5.19
N GLY A 16 -29.14 5.37 -5.01
CA GLY A 16 -28.45 6.64 -4.74
C GLY A 16 -27.39 6.56 -3.65
N GLY A 17 -26.19 6.16 -4.04
CA GLY A 17 -24.95 6.32 -3.27
C GLY A 17 -23.84 5.66 -4.06
N GLU A 18 -22.89 6.46 -4.57
CA GLU A 18 -21.66 5.92 -5.14
C GLU A 18 -21.04 4.97 -4.10
N ASP A 19 -20.84 3.70 -4.47
CA ASP A 19 -20.10 2.67 -3.71
C ASP A 19 -18.60 3.02 -3.69
N LYS A 20 -18.31 4.28 -3.32
CA LYS A 20 -17.00 4.89 -3.21
C LYS A 20 -16.29 4.24 -2.03
N TYR A 21 -15.33 3.39 -2.35
CA TYR A 21 -14.29 2.88 -1.44
C TYR A 21 -14.80 2.00 -0.30
N ASN A 22 -14.94 0.68 -0.48
CA ASN A 22 -15.12 -0.20 0.69
C ASN A 22 -14.54 -1.61 0.53
N CYS A 23 -13.99 -2.09 1.65
CA CYS A 23 -13.61 -3.47 1.90
C CYS A 23 -14.85 -4.38 2.07
N TYR A 24 -14.68 -5.71 2.12
CA TYR A 24 -15.78 -6.64 2.42
C TYR A 24 -16.50 -6.35 3.75
N CYS A 25 -15.79 -5.77 4.72
CA CYS A 25 -16.37 -5.41 6.01
C CYS A 25 -17.20 -4.11 5.97
N GLY A 26 -17.28 -3.44 4.81
CA GLY A 26 -18.00 -2.17 4.65
C GLY A 26 -17.38 -0.99 5.38
N LYS A 27 -16.13 -1.11 5.83
CA LYS A 27 -15.38 -0.04 6.49
C LYS A 27 -14.45 0.65 5.50
N GLU A 28 -14.25 1.93 5.77
CA GLU A 28 -13.29 2.82 5.13
C GLU A 28 -11.85 2.33 5.23
N ARG A 29 -10.99 2.92 4.40
CA ARG A 29 -9.56 2.69 4.45
C ARG A 29 -8.95 3.02 5.81
N ASN A 30 -7.91 2.28 6.16
CA ASN A 30 -7.07 2.54 7.33
C ASN A 30 -5.60 2.41 6.98
N LEU A 31 -4.95 3.57 6.81
CA LEU A 31 -3.54 3.67 6.44
C LEU A 31 -2.55 3.13 7.50
N ASN A 32 -3.04 2.79 8.70
CA ASN A 32 -2.22 2.20 9.75
C ASN A 32 -2.13 0.67 9.69
N ILE A 33 -2.82 0.04 8.75
CA ILE A 33 -2.80 -1.41 8.55
C ILE A 33 -2.49 -1.73 7.08
N VAL A 34 -2.24 -3.01 6.82
CA VAL A 34 -2.04 -3.49 5.45
C VAL A 34 -3.38 -3.50 4.72
N GLU A 35 -3.38 -2.91 3.54
CA GLU A 35 -4.54 -2.86 2.64
C GLU A 35 -4.11 -3.22 1.23
N LEU A 36 -4.97 -3.96 0.52
CA LEU A 36 -4.74 -4.43 -0.83
C LEU A 36 -5.74 -3.80 -1.79
N LEU A 37 -5.24 -3.19 -2.86
CA LEU A 37 -6.04 -2.72 -3.97
C LEU A 37 -6.35 -3.90 -4.90
N CYS A 38 -7.61 -4.08 -5.28
CA CYS A 38 -7.96 -5.09 -6.27
C CYS A 38 -7.67 -4.58 -7.69
N ALA A 39 -6.94 -5.35 -8.48
CA ALA A 39 -6.55 -5.00 -9.84
C ALA A 39 -7.73 -4.84 -10.80
N THR A 40 -8.85 -5.52 -10.56
CA THR A 40 -10.04 -5.46 -11.41
C THR A 40 -10.99 -4.31 -11.03
N CYS A 41 -11.46 -4.26 -9.77
CA CYS A 41 -12.47 -3.26 -9.37
C CYS A 41 -11.89 -1.98 -8.76
N SER A 42 -10.57 -1.90 -8.57
CA SER A 42 -9.90 -0.75 -7.92
C SER A 42 -10.45 -0.39 -6.52
N ARG A 43 -11.02 -1.38 -5.81
CA ARG A 43 -11.43 -1.25 -4.39
C ARG A 43 -10.32 -1.72 -3.46
N TRP A 44 -10.25 -1.11 -2.28
CA TRP A 44 -9.31 -1.47 -1.23
C TRP A 44 -9.90 -2.48 -0.25
N PHE A 45 -9.07 -3.43 0.19
CA PHE A 45 -9.44 -4.51 1.10
C PHE A 45 -8.41 -4.62 2.22
N HIS A 46 -8.87 -4.62 3.47
CA HIS A 46 -7.99 -4.84 4.62
C HIS A 46 -7.41 -6.26 4.58
N GLU A 47 -6.12 -6.40 4.91
CA GLU A 47 -5.46 -7.71 5.06
C GLU A 47 -6.27 -8.67 5.95
N SER A 48 -6.79 -8.17 7.07
CA SER A 48 -7.60 -8.95 8.02
C SER A 48 -8.95 -9.42 7.49
N CYS A 49 -9.38 -8.92 6.33
CA CYS A 49 -10.62 -9.33 5.67
C CYS A 49 -10.38 -10.33 4.53
N ILE A 50 -9.13 -10.71 4.25
CA ILE A 50 -8.77 -11.69 3.22
C ILE A 50 -8.78 -13.10 3.83
N GLY A 51 -9.30 -14.08 3.09
CA GLY A 51 -9.60 -15.42 3.61
C GLY A 51 -8.39 -16.36 3.77
N PHE A 52 -7.17 -15.92 3.51
CA PHE A 52 -5.96 -16.74 3.60
C PHE A 52 -4.73 -15.95 4.03
N GLN A 53 -3.69 -16.66 4.47
CA GLN A 53 -2.44 -16.05 4.94
C GLN A 53 -1.62 -15.50 3.76
N LEU A 54 -1.34 -14.20 3.79
CA LEU A 54 -0.61 -13.49 2.71
C LEU A 54 0.92 -13.42 2.93
N GLY A 55 1.40 -13.97 4.05
CA GLY A 55 2.80 -13.87 4.48
C GLY A 55 3.11 -12.54 5.16
N ARG A 56 4.38 -12.11 5.13
CA ARG A 56 4.82 -10.84 5.73
C ARG A 56 4.54 -9.68 4.77
N LEU A 57 3.80 -8.67 5.24
CA LEU A 57 3.45 -7.47 4.49
C LEU A 57 3.68 -6.22 5.34
N VAL A 58 3.74 -5.07 4.68
CA VAL A 58 3.75 -3.74 5.31
C VAL A 58 2.74 -2.84 4.61
N PRO A 59 2.15 -1.84 5.29
CA PRO A 59 1.32 -0.82 4.65
C PRO A 59 2.04 -0.14 3.49
N PHE A 60 1.27 0.44 2.56
CA PHE A 60 1.79 1.18 1.40
C PHE A 60 2.66 0.39 0.41
N MET A 61 2.76 -0.93 0.55
CA MET A 61 3.43 -1.75 -0.46
C MET A 61 2.73 -1.61 -1.82
N MET A 62 3.50 -1.64 -2.91
CA MET A 62 2.98 -1.47 -4.28
C MET A 62 3.29 -2.65 -5.20
N ASN A 63 4.13 -3.58 -4.72
CA ASN A 63 4.69 -4.66 -5.51
C ASN A 63 3.89 -5.96 -5.33
N TYR A 64 2.61 -5.92 -5.63
CA TYR A 64 1.75 -7.11 -5.64
C TYR A 64 0.67 -6.99 -6.72
N VAL A 65 0.03 -8.12 -6.99
CA VAL A 65 -1.26 -8.20 -7.70
C VAL A 65 -2.25 -8.89 -6.79
N PHE A 66 -3.40 -8.27 -6.61
CA PHE A 66 -4.49 -8.80 -5.80
C PHE A 66 -5.79 -8.77 -6.59
N VAL A 67 -6.57 -9.85 -6.55
CA VAL A 67 -7.93 -9.93 -7.10
C VAL A 67 -8.86 -10.38 -5.99
N CYS A 68 -9.90 -9.58 -5.72
CA CYS A 68 -10.88 -9.89 -4.69
C CYS A 68 -11.83 -11.02 -5.14
N LYS A 69 -12.50 -11.66 -4.18
CA LYS A 69 -13.44 -12.77 -4.44
C LYS A 69 -14.56 -12.40 -5.41
N ASN A 70 -14.99 -11.14 -5.41
CA ASN A 70 -16.08 -10.65 -6.26
C ASN A 70 -15.63 -10.43 -7.72
N CYS A 71 -14.32 -10.29 -7.96
CA CYS A 71 -13.76 -10.11 -9.30
C CYS A 71 -13.13 -11.40 -9.85
N SER A 72 -12.87 -12.38 -9.00
CA SER A 72 -12.33 -13.67 -9.40
C SER A 72 -13.41 -14.55 -10.05
N MET A 73 -13.08 -15.19 -11.17
CA MET A 73 -14.00 -16.10 -11.87
C MET A 73 -14.35 -17.34 -11.04
N THR A 74 -13.47 -17.76 -10.13
CA THR A 74 -13.69 -18.93 -9.27
C THR A 74 -14.33 -18.57 -7.93
N GLY A 75 -14.55 -17.27 -7.66
CA GLY A 75 -14.95 -16.78 -6.34
C GLY A 75 -13.84 -16.86 -5.28
N LEU A 76 -12.61 -17.24 -5.67
CA LEU A 76 -11.45 -17.31 -4.77
C LEU A 76 -10.53 -16.12 -4.97
N GLU A 77 -10.09 -15.54 -3.87
CA GLU A 77 -9.12 -14.44 -3.87
C GLU A 77 -7.77 -14.90 -4.40
N SER A 78 -7.05 -14.01 -5.08
CA SER A 78 -5.68 -14.28 -5.52
C SER A 78 -4.74 -13.16 -5.09
N PHE A 79 -3.54 -13.54 -4.67
CA PHE A 79 -2.48 -12.61 -4.28
C PHE A 79 -1.15 -13.16 -4.75
N ARG A 80 -0.33 -12.30 -5.36
CA ARG A 80 1.08 -12.60 -5.64
C ARG A 80 1.92 -11.35 -5.46
N LYS A 81 3.10 -11.50 -4.87
CA LYS A 81 4.11 -10.44 -4.89
C LYS A 81 4.75 -10.35 -6.27
N VAL A 82 5.09 -9.14 -6.69
CA VAL A 82 6.00 -8.88 -7.80
C VAL A 82 7.29 -8.30 -7.26
N GLN A 83 8.35 -8.35 -8.07
CA GLN A 83 9.62 -7.77 -7.67
C GLN A 83 9.48 -6.26 -7.54
N ALA A 84 9.84 -5.72 -6.38
CA ALA A 84 9.85 -4.29 -6.15
C ALA A 84 11.05 -3.64 -6.82
N SER A 85 10.85 -2.47 -7.44
CA SER A 85 11.94 -1.59 -7.81
C SER A 85 12.46 -0.84 -6.57
N ILE A 86 13.71 -0.37 -6.62
CA ILE A 86 14.29 0.43 -5.52
C ILE A 86 13.46 1.70 -5.24
N PRO A 87 12.96 2.46 -6.24
CA PRO A 87 12.05 3.58 -5.99
C PRO A 87 10.79 3.15 -5.23
N GLN A 88 10.15 2.04 -5.61
CA GLN A 88 8.96 1.53 -4.91
C GLN A 88 9.27 1.18 -3.44
N MET A 89 10.43 0.58 -3.18
CA MET A 89 10.86 0.29 -1.82
C MET A 89 11.09 1.59 -1.03
N CYS A 90 11.72 2.61 -1.63
CA CYS A 90 11.93 3.91 -0.97
C CYS A 90 10.59 4.60 -0.65
N ILE A 91 9.64 4.60 -1.58
CA ILE A 91 8.29 5.16 -1.36
C ILE A 91 7.59 4.42 -0.21
N THR A 92 7.63 3.08 -0.21
CA THR A 92 7.03 2.28 0.85
C THR A 92 7.65 2.60 2.21
N ALA A 93 8.98 2.71 2.29
CA ALA A 93 9.68 3.06 3.53
C ALA A 93 9.30 4.47 4.03
N LEU A 94 9.40 5.48 3.17
CA LEU A 94 9.08 6.88 3.52
C LEU A 94 7.61 7.04 3.94
N ALA A 95 6.67 6.39 3.24
CA ALA A 95 5.26 6.43 3.59
C ALA A 95 4.98 5.84 4.99
N ASN A 96 5.59 4.69 5.30
CA ASN A 96 5.43 4.07 6.61
C ASN A 96 6.09 4.90 7.72
N LEU A 97 7.27 5.47 7.47
CA LEU A 97 7.95 6.36 8.41
C LEU A 97 7.13 7.63 8.68
N GLN A 98 6.54 8.24 7.65
CA GLN A 98 5.63 9.39 7.75
C GLN A 98 4.35 9.04 8.52
N GLN A 99 3.70 7.92 8.18
CA GLN A 99 2.48 7.47 8.84
C GLN A 99 2.73 7.14 10.32
N THR A 100 3.84 6.48 10.64
CA THR A 100 4.23 6.15 12.02
C THR A 100 4.47 7.42 12.82
N ALA A 101 5.23 8.36 12.28
CA ALA A 101 5.49 9.63 12.94
C ALA A 101 4.21 10.44 13.18
N SER A 102 3.28 10.43 12.21
CA SER A 102 1.96 11.05 12.37
C SER A 102 1.12 10.37 13.46
N LYS A 103 1.11 9.04 13.51
CA LYS A 103 0.39 8.25 14.53
C LYS A 103 0.92 8.52 15.95
N GLU A 104 2.21 8.79 16.07
CA GLU A 104 2.86 9.14 17.34
C GLU A 104 2.74 10.63 17.72
N GLY A 105 2.05 11.44 16.92
CA GLY A 105 1.91 12.89 17.15
C GLY A 105 3.18 13.70 16.86
N LYS A 106 4.16 13.12 16.16
CA LYS A 106 5.44 13.74 15.78
C LYS A 106 5.54 13.86 14.25
N ALA A 107 4.50 14.40 13.63
CA ALA A 107 4.40 14.47 12.17
C ALA A 107 5.68 15.08 11.55
N ARG A 108 6.36 14.27 10.73
CA ARG A 108 7.57 14.66 9.99
C ARG A 108 7.48 14.10 8.58
N LEU A 109 7.95 14.89 7.60
CA LEU A 109 7.90 14.56 6.18
C LEU A 109 9.28 14.19 5.61
N MET A 110 10.35 14.52 6.34
CA MET A 110 11.73 14.37 5.91
C MET A 110 12.48 13.39 6.81
N PHE A 111 13.26 12.50 6.19
CA PHE A 111 13.91 11.36 6.84
C PHE A 111 15.35 11.18 6.34
N SER A 112 16.24 10.79 7.25
CA SER A 112 17.63 10.53 6.91
C SER A 112 17.76 9.17 6.21
N LYS A 113 18.53 9.11 5.12
CA LYS A 113 18.83 7.84 4.44
C LYS A 113 19.40 6.80 5.43
N ASP A 114 20.44 7.18 6.17
CA ASP A 114 21.23 6.24 6.98
C ASP A 114 20.62 5.96 8.35
N LYS A 115 19.83 6.91 8.90
CA LYS A 115 19.22 6.74 10.23
C LYS A 115 17.78 6.24 10.19
N ASP A 116 17.05 6.44 9.08
CA ASP A 116 15.63 6.11 8.99
C ASP A 116 15.35 5.12 7.83
N ILE A 117 15.65 5.51 6.59
CA ILE A 117 15.19 4.79 5.39
C ILE A 117 15.85 3.41 5.26
N ILE A 118 17.17 3.35 5.34
CA ILE A 118 17.93 2.10 5.25
C ILE A 118 17.59 1.16 6.42
N PRO A 119 17.59 1.59 7.70
CA PRO A 119 17.15 0.75 8.80
C PRO A 119 15.73 0.19 8.64
N TYR A 120 14.77 0.99 8.14
CA TYR A 120 13.42 0.52 7.86
C TYR A 120 13.43 -0.59 6.79
N MET A 121 14.11 -0.35 5.66
CA MET A 121 14.22 -1.33 4.58
C MET A 121 14.91 -2.62 5.03
N ASP A 122 15.95 -2.52 5.85
CA ASP A 122 16.66 -3.67 6.41
C ASP A 122 15.77 -4.50 7.35
N HIS A 123 14.97 -3.83 8.19
CA HIS A 123 14.06 -4.49 9.13
C HIS A 123 12.90 -5.21 8.42
N TYR A 124 12.33 -4.58 7.37
CA TYR A 124 11.17 -5.09 6.65
C TYR A 124 11.48 -5.74 5.29
N TRP A 125 12.74 -6.14 5.07
CA TRP A 125 13.24 -6.61 3.76
C TRP A 125 12.34 -7.68 3.10
N GLU A 126 12.01 -8.75 3.83
CA GLU A 126 11.18 -9.87 3.34
C GLU A 126 9.72 -9.47 3.05
N ALA A 127 9.24 -8.41 3.70
CA ALA A 127 7.91 -7.87 3.43
C ALA A 127 7.91 -7.04 2.14
N MET A 128 8.95 -6.23 1.93
CA MET A 128 9.05 -5.25 0.85
C MET A 128 9.50 -5.82 -0.49
N THR A 129 10.32 -6.87 -0.51
CA THR A 129 10.87 -7.41 -1.76
C THR A 129 10.97 -8.93 -1.75
N THR A 130 10.96 -9.52 -2.94
CA THR A 130 11.22 -10.95 -3.18
C THR A 130 12.72 -11.23 -3.37
N MET A 131 13.56 -10.19 -3.44
CA MET A 131 14.99 -10.35 -3.59
C MET A 131 15.62 -10.94 -2.34
N ALA A 132 16.55 -11.89 -2.52
CA ALA A 132 17.36 -12.40 -1.41
C ALA A 132 18.11 -11.24 -0.74
N ARG A 133 18.17 -11.27 0.60
CA ARG A 133 18.88 -10.25 1.37
C ARG A 133 20.36 -10.32 1.04
N ARG A 134 20.94 -9.16 0.68
CA ARG A 134 22.38 -9.04 0.46
C ARG A 134 23.07 -8.80 1.80
N SER A 135 24.14 -9.54 2.08
CA SER A 135 24.95 -9.38 3.28
C SER A 135 25.82 -8.12 3.27
N THR A 136 26.02 -7.51 2.09
CA THR A 136 26.88 -6.34 1.90
C THR A 136 26.08 -5.05 1.88
N GLN A 137 26.65 -3.95 2.37
CA GLN A 137 26.02 -2.63 2.38
C GLN A 137 26.08 -1.89 1.03
N SER A 138 26.59 -2.52 -0.03
CA SER A 138 26.77 -1.87 -1.34
C SER A 138 25.45 -1.41 -1.98
N TRP A 139 24.31 -1.94 -1.55
CA TRP A 139 22.99 -1.51 -2.02
C TRP A 139 22.56 -0.15 -1.44
N TYR A 140 23.18 0.34 -0.36
CA TYR A 140 22.88 1.65 0.22
C TYR A 140 23.17 2.78 -0.78
N ALA A 141 24.25 2.63 -1.56
CA ALA A 141 24.58 3.55 -2.65
C ALA A 141 23.57 3.50 -3.81
N THR A 142 22.91 2.35 -4.03
CA THR A 142 21.84 2.22 -5.02
C THR A 142 20.56 2.91 -4.55
N VAL A 143 20.24 2.84 -3.24
CA VAL A 143 19.13 3.62 -2.65
C VAL A 143 19.39 5.11 -2.79
N GLN A 144 20.59 5.58 -2.44
CA GLN A 144 20.94 6.99 -2.58
C GLN A 144 20.80 7.48 -4.03
N ARG A 145 21.35 6.73 -5.00
CA ARG A 145 21.21 7.08 -6.42
C ARG A 145 19.75 7.10 -6.87
N SER A 146 18.92 6.18 -6.38
CA SER A 146 17.49 6.15 -6.69
C SER A 146 16.76 7.36 -6.13
N LEU A 147 17.04 7.74 -4.88
CA LEU A 147 16.43 8.90 -4.24
C LEU A 147 16.79 10.19 -4.98
N ILE A 148 18.07 10.38 -5.31
CA ILE A 148 18.57 11.57 -6.01
C ILE A 148 18.01 11.68 -7.43
N LYS A 149 17.95 10.55 -8.16
CA LYS A 149 17.51 10.54 -9.56
C LYS A 149 16.09 11.08 -9.76
N ASP A 150 15.19 10.78 -8.82
CA ASP A 150 13.76 11.07 -8.93
C ASP A 150 13.32 12.17 -7.94
N ILE A 151 14.20 13.11 -7.61
CA ILE A 151 13.86 14.34 -6.86
C ILE A 151 12.88 15.18 -7.68
N ASN A 152 11.91 15.82 -7.00
CA ASN A 152 10.80 16.61 -7.55
C ASN A 152 9.77 15.83 -8.37
N THR A 153 9.99 14.54 -8.63
CA THR A 153 9.02 13.66 -9.29
C THR A 153 8.42 12.65 -8.32
N LEU A 154 9.27 11.90 -7.62
CA LEU A 154 8.87 10.92 -6.61
C LEU A 154 9.27 11.34 -5.19
N PHE A 155 10.42 12.02 -5.07
CA PHE A 155 11.02 12.34 -3.78
C PHE A 155 11.23 13.85 -3.60
N SER A 156 11.17 14.30 -2.35
CA SER A 156 11.65 15.62 -1.93
C SER A 156 13.04 15.50 -1.31
N TYR A 157 13.79 16.59 -1.30
CA TYR A 157 15.14 16.65 -0.75
C TYR A 157 15.33 17.94 0.05
N GLU A 158 15.89 17.83 1.24
CA GLU A 158 16.33 18.96 2.06
C GLU A 158 17.73 18.66 2.61
N GLU A 159 18.56 19.69 2.72
CA GLU A 159 19.88 19.60 3.31
C GLU A 159 20.10 20.76 4.27
N SER A 160 20.59 20.43 5.47
CA SER A 160 20.96 21.42 6.48
C SER A 160 22.24 21.01 7.19
N ASN A 161 22.92 22.00 7.79
CA ASN A 161 24.15 21.75 8.54
C ASN A 161 23.93 20.84 9.78
N GLU A 162 22.72 20.83 10.34
CA GLU A 162 22.40 20.08 11.56
C GLU A 162 21.92 18.65 11.26
N GLN A 163 21.06 18.49 10.24
CA GLN A 163 20.41 17.22 9.94
C GLN A 163 21.07 16.45 8.79
N GLY A 164 21.91 17.13 8.01
CA GLY A 164 22.50 16.58 6.78
C GLY A 164 21.44 16.37 5.70
N GLN A 165 21.64 15.35 4.87
CA GLN A 165 20.77 15.02 3.74
C GLN A 165 19.50 14.29 4.20
N MET A 166 18.35 14.87 3.90
CA MET A 166 17.04 14.36 4.25
C MET A 166 16.20 14.19 2.99
N TYR A 167 15.37 13.14 2.98
CA TYR A 167 14.53 12.76 1.85
C TYR A 167 13.09 12.57 2.32
N GLY A 168 12.13 12.93 1.46
CA GLY A 168 10.71 12.75 1.71
C GLY A 168 9.97 12.34 0.44
N LEU A 169 8.65 12.23 0.52
CA LEU A 169 7.79 12.01 -0.65
C LEU A 169 7.47 13.34 -1.32
N ALA A 170 7.56 13.39 -2.65
CA ALA A 170 7.12 14.58 -3.40
C ALA A 170 5.61 14.82 -3.27
N ASN A 171 4.81 13.74 -3.23
CA ASN A 171 3.39 13.79 -2.92
C ASN A 171 3.15 13.32 -1.47
N THR A 172 2.65 14.21 -0.63
CA THR A 172 2.40 13.93 0.79
C THR A 172 1.07 13.22 1.05
N ASP A 173 0.17 13.14 0.06
CA ASP A 173 -1.08 12.38 0.16
C ASP A 173 -0.81 10.88 0.02
N LEU A 174 -0.67 10.22 1.16
CA LEU A 174 -0.40 8.78 1.25
C LEU A 174 -1.53 7.92 0.67
N THR A 175 -2.75 8.46 0.48
CA THR A 175 -3.86 7.71 -0.13
C THR A 175 -3.64 7.44 -1.62
N GLN A 176 -2.76 8.21 -2.27
CA GLN A 176 -2.39 8.03 -3.67
C GLN A 176 -1.39 6.89 -3.90
N ILE A 177 -0.77 6.37 -2.85
CA ILE A 177 0.19 5.27 -2.96
C ILE A 177 -0.58 3.97 -3.26
N LYS A 178 -0.35 3.43 -4.45
CA LYS A 178 -1.02 2.23 -4.94
C LYS A 178 -0.17 1.49 -5.97
N PRO A 179 -0.37 0.17 -6.14
CA PRO A 179 0.20 -0.56 -7.26
C PRO A 179 -0.20 0.05 -8.61
N THR A 180 0.74 0.06 -9.55
CA THR A 180 0.42 0.32 -10.97
C THR A 180 0.24 -1.04 -11.64
N TYR A 181 -1.00 -1.41 -11.90
CA TYR A 181 -1.29 -2.60 -12.70
C TYR A 181 -1.16 -2.24 -14.18
N ASP A 182 -0.16 -2.78 -14.87
CA ASP A 182 -0.20 -2.83 -16.33
C ASP A 182 -1.02 -4.04 -16.80
N GLU A 183 -1.52 -4.01 -18.05
CA GLU A 183 -2.32 -5.11 -18.61
C GLU A 183 -1.56 -6.44 -18.55
N ALA A 184 -0.24 -6.42 -18.77
CA ALA A 184 0.64 -7.58 -18.70
C ALA A 184 0.72 -8.22 -17.29
N THR A 185 0.48 -7.44 -16.23
CA THR A 185 0.53 -7.86 -14.83
C THR A 185 -0.79 -8.46 -14.36
N THR A 186 -1.92 -8.11 -15.01
CA THR A 186 -3.27 -8.59 -14.64
C THR A 186 -3.64 -9.92 -15.29
N LEU A 187 -3.17 -10.20 -16.51
CA LEU A 187 -3.27 -11.53 -17.12
C LEU A 187 -2.09 -12.38 -16.66
N GLY A 188 -2.30 -13.15 -15.59
CA GLY A 188 -1.42 -14.28 -15.31
C GLY A 188 -1.37 -15.19 -16.53
N LYS A 189 -0.20 -15.31 -17.16
CA LYS A 189 0.12 -16.50 -17.96
C LYS A 189 0.22 -17.71 -17.05
#